data_AF-A0A147BIR0-F1
#
_entry.id   AF-A0A147BIR0-F1
#
_cell.length_a   1.000
_cell.length_b   1.000
_cell.length_c   1.000
_cell.angle_alpha   90.00
_cell.angle_beta   90.00
_cell.angle_gamma   90.00
#
_symmetry.space_group_name_H-M   'P 1'
#
loop_
_entity.id
_entity.type
_entity.pdbx_description
1 polymer ?
#
loop_
_entity_poly.entity_id
_entity_poly.type
_entity_poly.pdbx_seq_one_letter_code
_entity_poly.pdbx_strand_id
1 'polypeptide(L)'
;RPVMEYACEIWDPHTKQDALKLERVQRLALRFIFSKYRRLDSPTALYSRAKLSLLKAKHKEKRLKFLYMVLNDYLQIDKTAYLIPDASRITRNKHSRALHQPCCVKDCFKYSFFPLTISDWNS
;
A
#
# COMPACT_ATOMS: atom_id res chain seq x y z
N ARG A 1 -11.13 -2.07 -13.67
CA ARG A 1 -9.91 -2.28 -12.84
C ARG A 1 -9.63 -3.78 -12.77
N PRO A 2 -8.37 -4.24 -12.75
CA PRO A 2 -8.06 -5.65 -12.51
C PRO A 2 -8.63 -6.11 -11.16
N VAL A 3 -9.16 -7.34 -11.08
CA VAL A 3 -9.80 -7.87 -9.85
C VAL A 3 -8.85 -7.83 -8.65
N MET A 4 -7.57 -8.15 -8.88
CA MET A 4 -6.53 -8.16 -7.84
C MET A 4 -6.23 -6.78 -7.25
N GLU A 5 -6.60 -5.73 -7.98
CA GLU A 5 -6.39 -4.34 -7.62
C GLU A 5 -7.64 -3.68 -7.05
N TYR A 6 -8.73 -4.45 -6.94
CA TYR A 6 -9.96 -4.01 -6.30
C TYR A 6 -9.80 -4.05 -4.78
N ALA A 7 -10.23 -2.98 -4.10
CA ALA A 7 -10.17 -2.84 -2.65
C ALA A 7 -8.79 -3.06 -1.99
N CYS A 8 -7.69 -3.06 -2.76
CA CYS A 8 -6.33 -3.20 -2.23
C CYS A 8 -5.91 -2.04 -1.31
N GLU A 9 -6.64 -0.93 -1.36
CA GLU A 9 -6.52 0.19 -0.44
C GLU A 9 -6.94 -0.22 0.97
N ILE A 10 -8.00 -1.02 1.10
CA ILE A 10 -8.58 -1.43 2.39
C ILE A 10 -7.97 -2.76 2.85
N TRP A 11 -7.80 -3.70 1.92
CA TRP A 11 -7.31 -5.05 2.21
C TRP A 11 -5.91 -5.24 1.61
N ASP A 12 -4.90 -5.12 2.47
CA ASP A 12 -3.50 -5.37 2.16
C ASP A 12 -2.93 -6.37 3.21
N PRO A 13 -2.64 -7.62 2.84
CA PRO A 13 -2.18 -8.61 3.81
C PRO A 13 -0.81 -8.24 4.38
N HIS A 14 -0.73 -8.10 5.70
CA HIS A 14 0.52 -7.73 6.37
C HIS A 14 1.52 -8.88 6.50
N THR A 15 1.05 -10.14 6.44
CA THR A 15 1.93 -11.30 6.57
C THR A 15 2.75 -11.49 5.28
N LYS A 16 4.03 -11.82 5.45
CA LYS A 16 4.93 -12.10 4.31
C LYS A 16 4.40 -13.27 3.45
N GLN A 17 3.78 -14.26 4.09
CA GLN A 17 3.27 -15.45 3.39
C GLN A 17 2.12 -15.10 2.46
N ASP A 18 1.15 -14.32 2.92
CA ASP A 18 -0.03 -13.97 2.11
C ASP A 18 0.33 -12.96 1.01
N ALA A 19 1.21 -11.99 1.30
CA ALA A 19 1.76 -11.11 0.27
C ALA A 19 2.50 -11.89 -0.83
N LEU A 20 3.25 -12.94 -0.47
CA LEU A 20 3.91 -13.81 -1.45
C LEU A 20 2.91 -14.65 -2.26
N LYS A 21 1.79 -15.09 -1.67
CA LYS A 21 0.72 -15.79 -2.41
C LYS A 21 0.12 -14.89 -3.49
N LEU A 22 -0.16 -13.63 -3.17
CA LEU A 22 -0.61 -12.64 -4.15
C LEU A 22 0.44 -12.47 -5.25
N GLU A 23 1.71 -12.22 -4.90
CA GLU A 23 2.75 -12.03 -5.91
C GLU A 23 3.00 -13.23 -6.82
N ARG A 24 2.73 -14.45 -6.34
CA ARG A 24 2.81 -15.65 -7.19
C ARG A 24 1.82 -15.61 -8.35
N VAL A 25 0.63 -15.06 -8.16
CA VAL A 25 -0.38 -14.90 -9.23
C VAL A 25 0.13 -13.95 -10.31
N GLN A 26 0.67 -12.79 -9.93
CA GLN A 26 1.22 -11.84 -10.90
C GLN A 26 2.47 -12.41 -11.61
N ARG A 27 3.33 -13.12 -10.90
CA ARG A 27 4.48 -13.83 -11.50
C ARG A 27 4.05 -14.88 -12.51
N LEU A 28 2.96 -15.62 -12.23
CA LEU A 28 2.41 -16.60 -13.17
C LEU A 28 1.91 -15.91 -14.44
N ALA A 29 1.20 -14.79 -14.30
CA ALA A 29 0.75 -13.98 -15.44
C ALA A 29 1.93 -13.46 -16.27
N LEU A 30 2.99 -12.96 -15.64
CA LEU A 30 4.21 -12.55 -16.35
C LEU A 30 4.85 -13.70 -17.13
N ARG A 31 4.96 -14.87 -16.51
CA ARG A 31 5.49 -16.07 -17.17
C ARG A 31 4.66 -16.47 -18.37
N PHE A 32 3.34 -16.36 -18.27
CA PHE A 32 2.40 -16.62 -19.37
C PHE A 32 2.61 -15.63 -20.52
N ILE A 33 2.62 -14.32 -20.24
CA ILE A 33 2.79 -13.25 -21.22
C ILE A 33 4.11 -13.38 -22.01
N PHE A 34 5.22 -13.70 -21.32
CA PHE A 34 6.52 -13.83 -21.96
C PHE A 34 6.86 -15.27 -22.40
N SER A 35 5.94 -16.21 -22.23
CA SER A 35 6.14 -17.65 -22.48
C SER A 35 7.41 -18.21 -21.82
N LYS A 36 7.69 -17.77 -20.58
CA LYS A 36 8.89 -18.11 -19.79
C LYS A 36 8.56 -19.02 -18.62
N TYR A 37 8.61 -20.33 -18.86
CA TYR A 37 8.22 -21.34 -17.86
C TYR A 37 9.40 -22.06 -17.21
N ARG A 38 10.65 -21.75 -17.59
CA ARG A 38 11.82 -22.43 -17.01
C ARG A 38 12.02 -21.94 -15.58
N ARG A 39 12.51 -22.84 -14.71
CA ARG A 39 12.85 -22.51 -13.32
C ARG A 39 13.92 -21.43 -13.21
N LEU A 40 14.86 -21.40 -14.16
CA LEU A 40 15.95 -20.42 -14.22
C LEU A 40 15.50 -19.04 -14.73
N ASP A 41 14.30 -18.92 -15.29
CA ASP A 41 13.78 -17.62 -15.72
C ASP A 41 13.50 -16.79 -14.47
N SER A 42 14.28 -15.71 -14.29
CA SER A 42 14.16 -14.80 -13.17
C SER A 42 12.86 -13.99 -13.25
N PRO A 43 11.96 -14.08 -12.25
CA PRO A 43 10.75 -13.26 -12.21
C PRO A 43 11.08 -11.76 -12.20
N THR A 44 12.13 -11.35 -11.49
CA THR A 44 12.54 -9.94 -11.41
C THR A 44 12.89 -9.37 -12.77
N ALA A 45 13.60 -10.14 -13.60
CA ALA A 45 13.90 -9.73 -14.98
C ALA A 45 12.62 -9.56 -15.82
N LEU A 46 11.60 -10.41 -15.60
CA LEU A 46 10.30 -10.27 -16.26
C LEU A 46 9.54 -9.02 -15.81
N TYR A 47 9.58 -8.65 -14.52
CA TYR A 47 9.02 -7.39 -14.05
C TYR A 47 9.68 -6.18 -14.70
N SER A 48 11.02 -6.15 -14.74
CA SER A 48 11.77 -5.07 -15.40
C SER A 48 11.44 -4.97 -16.88
N ARG A 49 11.35 -6.11 -17.59
CA ARG A 49 10.96 -6.16 -19.00
C ARG A 49 9.53 -5.68 -19.23
N ALA A 50 8.61 -6.03 -18.34
CA ALA A 50 7.22 -5.56 -18.39
C ALA A 50 7.04 -4.11 -17.94
N LYS A 51 8.09 -3.47 -17.38
CA LYS A 51 8.01 -2.17 -16.71
C LYS A 51 6.94 -2.15 -15.60
N LEU A 52 6.76 -3.28 -14.92
CA LEU A 52 5.80 -3.43 -13.83
C LEU A 52 6.51 -3.35 -12.48
N SER A 53 5.90 -2.66 -11.54
CA SER A 53 6.27 -2.69 -10.13
C SER A 53 5.62 -3.89 -9.42
N LEU A 54 6.20 -4.27 -8.28
CA LEU A 54 5.63 -5.27 -7.37
C LEU A 54 4.26 -4.80 -6.87
N LEU A 55 3.32 -5.72 -6.69
CA LEU A 55 1.98 -5.44 -6.14
C LEU A 55 2.08 -4.71 -4.80
N LYS A 56 3.00 -5.13 -3.93
CA LYS A 56 3.18 -4.47 -2.62
C LYS A 56 3.47 -2.97 -2.77
N ALA A 57 4.30 -2.59 -3.75
CA ALA A 57 4.61 -1.19 -4.01
C ALA A 57 3.38 -0.45 -4.58
N LYS A 58 2.65 -1.08 -5.52
CA LYS A 58 1.42 -0.52 -6.08
C LYS A 58 0.32 -0.33 -5.03
N HIS A 59 0.18 -1.27 -4.11
CA HIS A 59 -0.79 -1.19 -3.02
C HIS A 59 -0.44 -0.05 -2.07
N LYS A 60 0.83 0.08 -1.70
CA LYS A 60 1.31 1.22 -0.90
C LYS A 60 1.00 2.55 -1.58
N GLU A 61 1.30 2.67 -2.88
CA GLU A 61 1.01 3.88 -3.66
C GLU A 61 -0.49 4.22 -3.67
N LYS A 62 -1.34 3.22 -3.91
CA LYS A 62 -2.80 3.41 -3.92
C LYS A 62 -3.34 3.81 -2.55
N ARG A 63 -2.85 3.19 -1.47
CA ARG A 63 -3.22 3.54 -0.10
C ARG A 63 -2.88 4.99 0.23
N LEU A 64 -1.65 5.41 -0.09
CA LEU A 64 -1.22 6.80 0.10
C LEU A 64 -2.02 7.78 -0.76
N LYS A 65 -2.30 7.41 -2.01
CA LYS A 65 -3.17 8.22 -2.89
C LYS A 65 -4.58 8.36 -2.34
N PHE A 66 -5.15 7.28 -1.81
CA PHE A 66 -6.46 7.31 -1.17
C PHE A 66 -6.46 8.24 0.06
N LEU A 67 -5.45 8.12 0.94
CA LEU A 67 -5.31 9.02 2.09
C LEU A 67 -5.20 10.49 1.66
N TYR A 68 -4.39 10.78 0.64
CA TYR A 68 -4.29 12.12 0.06
C TYR A 68 -5.66 12.60 -0.44
N MET A 69 -6.43 11.75 -1.11
CA MET A 69 -7.76 12.11 -1.59
C MET A 69 -8.73 12.44 -0.44
N VAL A 70 -8.67 11.68 0.66
CA VAL A 70 -9.45 11.95 1.88
C VAL A 70 -9.04 13.29 2.51
N LEU A 71 -7.73 13.55 2.62
CA LEU A 71 -7.23 14.79 3.24
C LEU A 71 -7.66 16.06 2.52
N ASN A 72 -7.73 16.00 1.18
CA ASN A 72 -8.12 17.12 0.31
C ASN A 72 -9.62 17.10 -0.05
N ASP A 73 -10.45 16.35 0.70
CA ASP A 73 -11.91 16.31 0.56
C ASP A 73 -12.46 15.85 -0.81
N TYR A 74 -11.66 15.11 -1.60
CA TYR A 74 -12.11 14.59 -2.90
C TYR A 74 -13.12 13.45 -2.80
N LEU A 75 -13.22 12.79 -1.64
CA LEU A 75 -14.02 11.57 -1.46
C LEU A 75 -15.29 11.76 -0.61
N GLN A 76 -15.58 12.98 -0.14
CA GLN A 76 -16.72 13.29 0.74
C GLN A 76 -16.83 12.36 1.97
N ILE A 77 -15.69 11.89 2.47
CA ILE A 77 -15.60 11.10 3.71
C ILE A 77 -15.39 12.10 4.85
N ASP A 78 -16.11 11.93 5.95
CA ASP A 78 -15.85 12.71 7.16
C ASP A 78 -14.47 12.36 7.72
N LYS A 79 -13.49 13.21 7.40
CA LYS A 79 -12.11 13.04 7.85
C LYS A 79 -11.93 13.33 9.33
N THR A 80 -12.81 14.09 9.98
CA THR A 80 -12.63 14.51 11.38
C THR A 80 -12.76 13.35 12.35
N ALA A 81 -13.54 12.33 11.99
CA ALA A 81 -13.69 11.11 12.77
C ALA A 81 -12.44 10.20 12.77
N TYR A 82 -11.59 10.29 11.73
CA TYR A 82 -10.51 9.32 11.49
C TYR A 82 -9.11 9.92 11.40
N LEU A 83 -8.98 11.20 11.01
CA LEU A 83 -7.72 11.88 10.75
C LEU A 83 -7.59 13.07 11.68
N ILE A 84 -6.67 12.97 12.64
CA ILE A 84 -6.34 14.04 13.57
C ILE A 84 -5.03 14.66 13.12
N PRO A 85 -4.98 15.97 12.79
CA PRO A 85 -3.73 16.66 12.50
C PRO A 85 -2.78 16.56 13.69
N ASP A 86 -1.49 16.28 13.43
CA ASP A 86 -0.52 16.23 14.52
C ASP A 86 -0.13 17.65 14.95
N ALA A 87 -0.66 18.08 16.09
CA ALA A 87 -0.42 19.39 16.69
C ALA A 87 1.00 19.57 17.27
N SER A 88 1.85 18.54 17.26
CA SER A 88 3.22 18.68 17.77
C SER A 88 4.10 19.58 16.89
N ARG A 89 5.11 20.20 17.50
CA ARG A 89 6.01 21.17 16.85
C ARG A 89 6.64 20.59 15.59
N ILE A 90 6.71 21.40 14.53
CA ILE A 90 7.43 21.05 13.29
C ILE A 90 8.91 20.89 13.62
N THR A 91 9.45 19.71 13.33
CA THR A 91 10.88 19.40 13.43
C THR A 91 11.44 19.11 12.04
N ARG A 92 12.77 19.02 11.87
CA ARG A 92 13.40 18.71 10.58
C ARG A 92 12.86 17.42 9.93
N ASN A 93 12.39 16.47 10.75
CA ASN A 93 11.89 15.17 10.31
C ASN A 93 10.36 15.11 10.22
N LYS A 94 9.65 16.24 10.36
CA LYS A 94 8.18 16.28 10.37
C LYS A 94 7.67 17.32 9.38
N HIS A 95 6.79 16.89 8.48
CA HIS A 95 6.18 17.79 7.49
C HIS A 95 4.88 18.44 8.02
N SER A 96 4.44 19.52 7.36
CA SER A 96 3.28 20.32 7.79
C SER A 96 1.93 19.58 7.79
N ARG A 97 1.79 18.56 6.93
CA ARG A 97 0.57 17.72 6.83
C ARG A 97 0.64 16.41 7.63
N ALA A 98 1.48 16.35 8.65
CA ALA A 98 1.64 15.15 9.47
C ALA A 98 0.37 14.86 10.27
N LEU A 99 0.08 13.58 10.45
CA LEU A 99 -1.12 13.09 11.13
C LEU A 99 -0.75 12.42 12.44
N HIS A 100 -1.63 12.52 13.44
CA HIS A 100 -1.45 11.83 14.70
C HIS A 100 -1.49 10.33 14.48
N GLN A 101 -0.43 9.63 14.86
CA GLN A 101 -0.36 8.18 14.74
C GLN A 101 -1.05 7.51 15.94
N PRO A 102 -2.11 6.71 15.73
CA PRO A 102 -2.82 6.07 16.83
C PRO A 102 -1.96 4.97 17.48
N CYS A 103 -2.03 4.87 18.81
CA CYS A 103 -1.43 3.78 19.56
C CYS A 103 -2.16 2.46 19.23
N CYS A 104 -1.44 1.49 18.66
CA CYS A 104 -2.01 0.22 18.23
C CYS A 104 -1.40 -0.94 19.02
N VAL A 105 -2.22 -1.68 19.77
CA VAL A 105 -1.78 -2.88 20.51
C VAL A 105 -2.00 -4.16 19.70
N LYS A 106 -3.13 -4.26 18.99
CA LYS A 106 -3.49 -5.44 18.21
C LYS A 106 -3.06 -5.30 16.76
N ASP A 107 -2.46 -6.35 16.21
CA ASP A 107 -2.02 -6.39 14.81
C ASP A 107 -3.17 -6.15 13.82
N CYS A 108 -4.38 -6.63 14.12
CA CYS A 108 -5.56 -6.38 13.27
C CYS A 108 -5.87 -4.89 13.09
N PHE A 109 -5.65 -4.08 14.13
CA PHE A 109 -5.83 -2.63 14.05
C PHE A 109 -4.58 -1.95 13.49
N LYS A 110 -3.38 -2.36 13.94
CA LYS A 110 -2.09 -1.83 13.47
C LYS A 110 -1.94 -1.90 11.95
N TYR A 111 -2.35 -3.00 11.34
CA TYR A 111 -2.28 -3.22 9.89
C TYR A 111 -3.58 -2.91 9.17
N SER A 112 -4.56 -2.29 9.84
CA SER A 112 -5.72 -1.72 9.16
C SER A 112 -5.33 -0.48 8.36
N PHE A 113 -6.23 0.00 7.50
CA PHE A 113 -5.95 1.09 6.56
C PHE A 113 -5.36 2.35 7.23
N PHE A 114 -6.00 2.89 8.26
CA PHE A 114 -5.60 4.19 8.82
C PHE A 114 -4.23 4.14 9.53
N PRO A 115 -3.97 3.27 10.53
CA PRO A 115 -2.72 3.32 11.28
C PRO A 115 -1.50 3.01 10.41
N LEU A 116 -1.63 2.04 9.50
CA LEU A 116 -0.54 1.65 8.60
C LEU A 116 -0.25 2.78 7.59
N THR A 117 -1.28 3.37 7.00
CA THR A 117 -1.11 4.43 5.98
C THR A 117 -0.66 5.75 6.61
N ILE A 118 -1.09 6.08 7.82
CA ILE A 118 -0.57 7.24 8.58
C ILE A 118 0.92 7.04 8.88
N SER A 119 1.34 5.83 9.28
CA SER A 119 2.75 5.53 9.48
C SER A 119 3.57 5.73 8.20
N ASP A 120 3.08 5.21 7.08
CA ASP A 120 3.71 5.36 5.76
C ASP A 120 3.72 6.81 5.25
N TRP A 121 2.72 7.62 5.64
CA TRP A 121 2.58 9.03 5.26
C TRP A 121 3.50 9.95 6.05
N ASN A 122 3.65 9.69 7.35
CA ASN A 122 4.51 10.48 8.23
C ASN A 122 6.01 10.15 8.10
N SER A 123 6.35 9.04 7.44
CA SER A 123 7.74 8.62 7.19
C SER A 123 8.38 9.42 6.07
#